data_AF-A0A928ZNR5-F1
#
_entry.id   AF-A0A928ZNR5-F1
#
_cell.length_a   1.000
_cell.length_b   1.000
_cell.length_c   1.000
_cell.angle_alpha   90.00
_cell.angle_beta   90.00
_cell.angle_gamma   90.00
#
_symmetry.space_group_name_H-M   'P 1'
#
loop_
_entity.id
_entity.type
_entity.pdbx_description
1 polymer ?
#
loop_
_entity_poly.entity_id
_entity_poly.type
_entity_poly.pdbx_seq_one_letter_code
_entity_poly.pdbx_strand_id
1 'polypeptide(L)'
;MSPLVESRQRAILLIEQLSQEKLPAVIQLLELLAEPVQKSSTSDEENRLLAIIQRRLPEEQQLRLNDLRHRCEWSQLTESEHAELIKFEDRVEELRVNRLASLIELAKLKDVDLMTLNQEISSSKESSRAA
;
A
#
# COMPACT_ATOMS: atom_id res chain seq x y z
N MET A 1 36.48 12.36 21.63
CA MET A 1 36.26 11.41 20.53
C MET A 1 34.82 10.93 20.64
N SER A 2 34.03 10.97 19.57
CA SER A 2 32.60 10.63 19.65
C SER A 2 32.39 9.11 19.76
N PRO A 3 31.39 8.63 20.52
CA PRO A 3 31.15 7.19 20.76
C PRO A 3 30.90 6.37 19.48
N LEU A 4 30.47 7.06 18.41
CA LEU A 4 30.25 6.49 17.07
C LEU A 4 31.56 6.15 16.33
N VAL A 5 32.63 6.91 16.61
CA VAL A 5 33.96 6.67 16.03
C VAL A 5 34.60 5.45 16.69
N GLU A 6 34.41 5.27 18.01
CA GLU A 6 34.91 4.11 18.75
C GLU A 6 34.24 2.80 18.33
N SER A 7 32.93 2.83 18.11
CA SER A 7 32.18 1.66 17.65
C SER A 7 32.54 1.27 16.21
N ARG A 8 32.78 2.24 15.32
CA ARG A 8 33.29 1.98 13.96
C ARG A 8 34.70 1.38 14.00
N GLN A 9 35.60 1.94 14.80
CA GLN A 9 36.97 1.44 14.92
C GLN A 9 36.99 -0.01 15.45
N ARG A 10 36.13 -0.29 16.43
CA ARG A 10 36.00 -1.63 17.02
C ARG A 10 35.45 -2.66 16.02
N ALA A 11 34.51 -2.27 15.17
CA ALA A 11 33.99 -3.15 14.12
C ALA A 11 35.08 -3.52 13.09
N ILE A 12 35.89 -2.55 12.66
CA ILE A 12 37.00 -2.79 11.72
C ILE A 12 38.00 -3.80 12.31
N LEU A 13 38.40 -3.61 13.56
CA LEU A 13 39.34 -4.52 14.24
C LEU A 13 38.80 -5.96 14.36
N LEU A 14 37.50 -6.13 14.60
CA LEU A 14 36.89 -7.46 14.68
C LEU A 14 36.83 -8.14 13.31
N ILE A 15 36.63 -7.38 12.24
CA ILE A 15 36.67 -7.88 10.86
C ILE A 15 38.08 -8.31 10.47
N GLU A 16 39.11 -7.57 10.89
CA GLU A 16 40.51 -7.94 10.64
C GLU A 16 40.95 -9.23 11.37
N GLN A 17 40.31 -9.57 12.48
CA GLN A 17 40.60 -10.77 13.27
C GLN A 17 39.81 -12.02 12.84
N LEU A 18 38.90 -11.88 11.88
CA LEU A 18 38.08 -12.98 11.39
C LEU A 18 38.85 -13.89 10.42
N SER A 19 38.57 -15.20 10.47
CA SER A 19 39.10 -16.13 9.49
C SER A 19 38.48 -15.88 8.11
N GLN A 20 39.24 -16.13 7.03
CA GLN A 20 38.78 -15.91 5.66
C GLN A 20 37.47 -16.64 5.32
N GLU A 21 37.24 -17.80 5.94
CA GLU A 21 36.02 -18.59 5.77
C GLU A 21 34.75 -17.88 6.25
N LYS A 22 34.87 -16.92 7.18
CA LYS A 22 33.74 -16.22 7.80
C LYS A 22 33.47 -14.85 7.17
N LEU A 23 34.40 -14.33 6.36
CA LEU A 23 34.25 -13.04 5.69
C LEU A 23 32.99 -12.95 4.81
N PRO A 24 32.62 -13.96 4.00
CA PRO A 24 31.42 -13.87 3.17
C PRO A 24 30.12 -13.70 3.98
N ALA A 25 30.00 -14.42 5.10
CA ALA A 25 28.82 -14.34 5.97
C ALA A 25 28.70 -12.98 6.66
N VAL A 26 29.83 -12.37 7.03
CA VAL A 26 29.88 -11.06 7.66
C VAL A 26 29.53 -9.97 6.65
N ILE A 27 30.00 -10.08 5.40
CA ILE A 27 29.63 -9.15 4.32
C ILE A 27 28.12 -9.19 4.10
N GLN A 28 27.51 -10.38 3.97
CA GLN A 28 26.05 -10.52 3.83
C GLN A 28 25.28 -9.90 5.00
N LEU A 29 25.76 -10.08 6.22
CA LEU A 29 25.15 -9.47 7.40
C LEU A 29 25.27 -7.94 7.37
N LEU A 30 26.42 -7.40 6.99
CA LEU A 30 26.62 -5.95 6.89
C LEU A 30 25.78 -5.34 5.77
N GLU A 31 25.62 -6.03 4.64
CA GLU A 31 24.72 -5.62 3.55
C GLU A 31 23.26 -5.57 4.02
N LEU A 32 22.82 -6.59 4.77
CA LEU A 32 21.48 -6.63 5.39
C LEU A 32 21.28 -5.48 6.40
N LEU A 33 22.30 -5.16 7.20
CA LEU A 33 22.24 -4.09 8.19
C LEU A 33 22.43 -2.68 7.60
N ALA A 34 23.06 -2.60 6.42
CA ALA A 34 23.25 -1.37 5.67
C ALA A 34 22.04 -1.04 4.78
N GLU A 35 21.08 -1.96 4.62
CA GLU A 35 19.78 -1.64 4.04
C GLU A 35 19.21 -0.41 4.78
N PRO A 36 18.85 0.65 4.06
CA PRO A 36 18.44 1.90 4.70
C PRO A 36 17.23 1.66 5.60
N VAL A 37 17.40 2.03 6.88
CA VAL A 37 16.35 2.10 7.91
C VAL A 37 15.42 3.28 7.60
N GLN A 38 14.82 3.31 6.41
CA GLN A 38 13.72 4.23 6.08
C GLN A 38 12.35 3.64 6.45
N LYS A 39 12.32 2.39 6.94
CA LYS A 39 11.11 1.57 7.12
C LYS A 39 10.10 2.03 8.18
N SER A 40 10.34 3.03 9.02
CA SER A 40 9.36 3.41 10.07
C SER A 40 8.34 4.44 9.59
N SER A 41 8.78 5.55 8.98
CA SER A 41 7.86 6.60 8.50
C SER A 41 7.23 6.26 7.15
N THR A 42 7.97 5.60 6.26
CA THR A 42 7.43 5.19 4.95
C THR A 42 6.38 4.09 5.13
N SER A 43 6.59 3.15 6.06
CA SER A 43 5.62 2.09 6.36
C SER A 43 4.28 2.66 6.86
N ASP A 44 4.29 3.67 7.73
CA ASP A 44 3.04 4.30 8.20
C ASP A 44 2.28 5.00 7.07
N GLU A 45 2.99 5.67 6.17
CA GLU A 45 2.41 6.34 5.01
C GLU A 45 1.90 5.32 3.97
N GLU A 46 2.69 4.29 3.66
CA GLU A 46 2.31 3.17 2.81
C GLU A 46 1.04 2.47 3.34
N ASN A 47 0.98 2.19 4.64
CA ASN A 47 -0.19 1.57 5.27
C ASN A 47 -1.44 2.46 5.17
N ARG A 48 -1.29 3.78 5.35
CA ARG A 48 -2.41 4.74 5.16
C ARG A 48 -2.89 4.77 3.72
N LEU A 49 -1.98 4.80 2.75
CA LEU A 49 -2.31 4.77 1.33
C LEU A 49 -2.99 3.46 0.96
N LEU A 50 -2.47 2.32 1.42
CA LEU A 50 -3.09 1.01 1.22
C LEU A 50 -4.51 0.95 1.80
N ALA A 51 -4.72 1.50 3.00
CA ALA A 51 -6.05 1.57 3.59
C ALA A 51 -7.03 2.36 2.71
N ILE A 52 -6.61 3.49 2.14
CA ILE A 52 -7.45 4.27 1.20
C ILE A 52 -7.72 3.47 -0.09
N ILE A 53 -6.70 2.83 -0.66
CA ILE A 53 -6.82 2.02 -1.88
C ILE A 53 -7.78 0.83 -1.71
N GLN A 54 -7.90 0.34 -0.48
CA GLN A 54 -8.78 -0.76 -0.12
C GLN A 54 -10.20 -0.33 0.26
N ARG A 55 -10.47 0.97 0.47
CA ARG A 55 -11.83 1.46 0.77
C ARG A 55 -12.80 1.12 -0.35
N ARG A 56 -13.99 0.70 0.04
CA ARG A 56 -15.13 0.43 -0.84
C ARG A 56 -16.40 0.91 -0.16
N LEU A 57 -17.48 0.99 -0.92
CA LEU A 57 -18.80 1.09 -0.31
C LEU A 57 -19.06 -0.16 0.56
N PRO A 58 -19.69 0.01 1.72
CA PRO A 58 -20.25 -1.10 2.48
C PRO A 58 -21.18 -1.95 1.60
N GLU A 59 -21.26 -3.25 1.87
CA GLU A 59 -22.00 -4.21 1.05
C GLU A 59 -23.48 -3.82 0.89
N GLU A 60 -24.14 -3.42 1.98
CA GLU A 60 -25.53 -2.96 1.96
C GLU A 60 -25.73 -1.75 1.02
N GLN A 61 -24.81 -0.78 1.08
CA GLN A 61 -24.82 0.39 0.21
C GLN A 61 -24.55 0.02 -1.26
N GLN A 62 -23.65 -0.93 -1.49
CA GLN A 62 -23.37 -1.43 -2.84
C GLN A 62 -24.58 -2.16 -3.42
N LEU A 63 -25.30 -2.95 -2.62
CA LEU A 63 -26.53 -3.62 -3.02
C LEU A 63 -27.63 -2.60 -3.36
N ARG A 64 -27.81 -1.59 -2.50
CA ARG A 64 -28.78 -0.50 -2.74
C ARG A 64 -28.46 0.26 -4.02
N LEU A 65 -27.20 0.63 -4.23
CA LEU A 65 -26.75 1.27 -5.47
C LEU A 65 -27.04 0.40 -6.70
N ASN A 66 -26.78 -0.91 -6.63
CA ASN A 66 -27.05 -1.82 -7.74
C ASN A 66 -28.55 -1.92 -8.06
N ASP A 67 -29.41 -1.99 -7.04
CA ASP A 67 -30.87 -1.97 -7.21
C ASP A 67 -31.34 -0.66 -7.86
N LEU A 68 -30.87 0.48 -7.36
CA LEU A 68 -31.20 1.79 -7.91
C LEU A 68 -30.78 1.93 -9.37
N ARG A 69 -29.57 1.49 -9.74
CA ARG A 69 -29.09 1.46 -11.13
C ARG A 69 -29.99 0.61 -12.01
N HIS A 70 -30.28 -0.62 -11.59
CA HIS A 70 -31.13 -1.52 -12.35
C HIS A 70 -32.52 -0.90 -12.56
N ARG A 71 -33.16 -0.38 -11.51
CA ARG A 71 -34.49 0.27 -11.64
C ARG A 71 -34.46 1.56 -12.45
N CYS A 72 -33.34 2.29 -12.45
CA CYS A 72 -33.13 3.47 -13.29
C CYS A 72 -33.22 3.13 -14.78
N GLU A 73 -32.62 2.01 -15.20
CA GLU A 73 -32.65 1.54 -16.60
C GLU A 73 -34.08 1.31 -17.09
N TRP A 74 -34.97 0.90 -16.19
CA TRP A 74 -36.39 0.67 -16.47
C TRP A 74 -37.28 1.91 -16.22
N SER A 75 -36.70 3.07 -15.90
CA SER A 75 -37.44 4.31 -15.54
C SER A 75 -38.42 4.10 -14.37
N GLN A 76 -38.05 3.25 -13.41
CA GLN A 76 -38.89 2.86 -12.25
C GLN A 76 -38.49 3.56 -10.95
N LEU A 77 -37.67 4.61 -11.03
CA LEU A 77 -37.23 5.37 -9.87
C LEU A 77 -38.18 6.54 -9.61
N THR A 78 -38.50 6.74 -8.34
CA THR A 78 -39.09 7.98 -7.87
C THR A 78 -38.05 9.11 -7.89
N GLU A 79 -38.49 10.37 -7.85
CA GLU A 79 -37.58 11.53 -7.77
C GLU A 79 -36.62 11.44 -6.56
N SER A 80 -37.12 10.97 -5.42
CA SER A 80 -36.29 10.76 -4.22
C SER A 80 -35.22 9.68 -4.43
N GLU A 81 -35.56 8.60 -5.12
CA GLU A 81 -34.61 7.52 -5.41
C GLU A 81 -33.61 7.91 -6.49
N HIS A 82 -34.01 8.76 -7.45
CA HIS A 82 -33.06 9.39 -8.38
C HIS A 82 -32.04 10.27 -7.65
N ALA A 83 -32.50 11.09 -6.69
CA ALA A 83 -31.59 11.89 -5.87
C ALA A 83 -30.68 11.03 -4.99
N GLU A 84 -31.18 9.89 -4.49
CA GLU A 84 -30.39 8.89 -3.78
C GLU A 84 -29.30 8.26 -4.68
N LEU A 85 -29.67 7.88 -5.91
CA LEU A 85 -28.75 7.32 -6.89
C LEU A 85 -27.62 8.30 -7.23
N ILE A 86 -27.93 9.58 -7.47
CA ILE A 86 -26.92 10.61 -7.74
C ILE A 86 -25.91 10.70 -6.59
N LYS A 87 -26.38 10.73 -5.34
CA LYS A 87 -25.49 10.78 -4.16
C LYS A 87 -24.59 9.55 -4.06
N PHE A 88 -25.10 8.37 -4.40
CA PHE A 88 -24.27 7.17 -4.43
C PHE A 88 -23.22 7.22 -5.54
N GLU A 89 -23.57 7.69 -6.73
CA GLU A 89 -22.61 7.86 -7.83
C GLU A 89 -21.50 8.83 -7.45
N ASP A 90 -21.85 10.01 -6.92
CA ASP A 90 -20.88 11.00 -6.44
C ASP A 90 -19.91 10.38 -5.43
N ARG A 91 -20.42 9.57 -4.51
CA ARG A 91 -19.59 8.91 -3.50
C ARG A 91 -18.68 7.84 -4.10
N VAL A 92 -19.15 7.09 -5.10
CA VAL A 92 -18.32 6.11 -5.81
C VAL A 92 -17.22 6.80 -6.61
N GLU A 93 -17.52 7.91 -7.27
CA GLU A 93 -16.53 8.70 -7.99
C GLU A 93 -15.47 9.25 -7.05
N GLU A 94 -15.86 9.82 -5.90
CA GLU A 94 -14.92 10.29 -4.88
C GLU A 94 -14.00 9.16 -4.39
N LEU A 95 -14.55 7.97 -4.12
CA LEU A 95 -13.75 6.79 -3.75
C LEU A 95 -12.77 6.39 -4.86
N ARG A 96 -13.18 6.45 -6.13
CA ARG A 96 -12.32 6.13 -7.29
C ARG A 96 -11.20 7.13 -7.44
N VAL A 97 -11.48 8.42 -7.32
CA VAL A 97 -10.48 9.49 -7.39
C VAL A 97 -9.47 9.34 -6.26
N ASN A 98 -9.93 9.19 -5.02
CA ASN A 98 -9.07 8.99 -3.87
C ASN A 98 -8.20 7.74 -4.01
N ARG A 99 -8.78 6.63 -4.50
CA ARG A 99 -8.04 5.40 -4.77
C ARG A 99 -6.93 5.61 -5.80
N LEU A 100 -7.23 6.30 -6.91
CA LEU A 100 -6.24 6.55 -7.95
C LEU A 100 -5.11 7.46 -7.45
N ALA A 101 -5.45 8.52 -6.73
CA ALA A 101 -4.47 9.42 -6.13
C ALA A 101 -3.52 8.66 -5.18
N SER A 102 -4.07 7.86 -4.26
CA SER A 102 -3.27 7.06 -3.33
C SER A 102 -2.43 5.98 -4.03
N LEU A 103 -2.92 5.39 -5.13
CA LEU A 103 -2.12 4.46 -5.94
C LEU A 103 -0.91 5.16 -6.58
N ILE A 104 -1.11 6.37 -7.10
CA ILE A 104 -0.02 7.17 -7.70
C ILE A 104 1.02 7.54 -6.65
N GLU A 105 0.59 7.95 -5.45
CA GLU A 105 1.50 8.25 -4.34
C GLU A 105 2.26 7.01 -3.89
N LEU A 106 1.59 5.87 -3.74
CA LEU A 106 2.22 4.62 -3.34
C LEU A 106 3.21 4.10 -4.39
N ALA A 107 2.89 4.25 -5.68
CA ALA A 107 3.78 3.92 -6.79
C ALA A 107 5.08 4.73 -6.74
N LYS A 108 4.98 6.04 -6.44
CA LYS A 108 6.15 6.92 -6.24
C LYS A 108 6.98 6.52 -5.03
N LEU A 109 6.33 6.17 -3.91
CA LEU A 109 7.04 5.74 -2.69
C LEU A 109 7.79 4.43 -2.90
N LYS A 110 7.21 3.48 -3.64
CA LYS A 110 7.81 2.18 -3.92
C LYS A 110 8.77 2.17 -5.12
N ASP A 111 8.83 3.26 -5.89
CA ASP A 111 9.53 3.34 -7.18
C ASP A 111 9.13 2.21 -8.16
N VAL A 112 7.82 1.96 -8.28
CA VAL A 112 7.25 0.92 -9.15
C VAL A 112 6.23 1.56 -10.09
N ASP A 113 6.11 1.00 -11.30
CA ASP A 113 5.05 1.40 -12.24
C ASP A 113 3.63 1.22 -11.64
N LEU A 114 2.76 2.18 -11.94
CA LEU A 114 1.39 2.23 -11.44
C LEU A 114 0.58 0.98 -11.81
N MET A 115 0.75 0.48 -13.04
CA MET A 115 0.00 -0.67 -13.53
C MET A 115 0.44 -1.94 -12.82
N THR A 116 1.75 -2.14 -12.67
CA THR A 116 2.34 -3.25 -11.90
C THR A 116 1.83 -3.24 -10.45
N LEU A 117 1.90 -2.08 -9.78
CA LEU A 117 1.42 -1.94 -8.40
C LEU A 117 -0.08 -2.23 -8.26
N ASN A 118 -0.89 -1.75 -9.21
CA ASN A 118 -2.33 -1.98 -9.20
C ASN A 118 -2.67 -3.47 -9.41
N GLN A 119 -1.90 -4.20 -10.22
CA GLN A 119 -2.04 -5.64 -10.39
C GLN A 119 -1.67 -6.40 -9.11
N GLU A 120 -0.54 -6.09 -8.47
CA GLU A 120 -0.12 -6.69 -7.20
C GLU A 120 -1.17 -6.54 -6.10
N ILE A 121 -1.72 -5.34 -5.96
CA ILE A 121 -2.75 -5.06 -4.95
C ILE A 121 -4.07 -5.77 -5.28
N SER A 122 -4.35 -6.01 -6.55
CA SER A 122 -5.58 -6.70 -6.98
C SER A 122 -5.46 -8.22 -6.79
N SER A 123 -4.31 -8.82 -7.08
CA SER A 123 -4.05 -10.25 -6.90
C SER A 123 -3.87 -10.66 -5.44
N SER A 124 -3.24 -9.81 -4.62
CA SER A 124 -3.11 -10.04 -3.17
C SER A 124 -4.48 -10.16 -2.46
N LYS A 125 -5.50 -9.45 -2.96
CA LYS A 125 -6.89 -9.52 -2.43
C LYS A 125 -7.59 -10.85 -2.70
N GLU A 126 -7.25 -11.53 -3.79
CA GLU A 126 -7.85 -12.83 -4.14
C GLU A 126 -7.27 -13.94 -3.25
N SER A 127 -5.97 -13.88 -2.96
CA SER A 127 -5.30 -14.84 -2.08
C SER A 127 -5.76 -14.73 -0.63
N SER A 128 -6.05 -13.52 -0.14
CA SER A 128 -6.55 -13.29 1.23
C SER A 128 -8.04 -13.62 1.44
N ARG A 129 -8.80 -13.95 0.39
CA ARG A 129 -10.19 -14.47 0.47
C ARG A 129 -10.27 -16.00 0.45
N ALA A 130 -9.18 -16.68 0.09
CA ALA A 130 -9.12 -18.13 -0.07
C ALA A 130 -8.52 -18.86 1.17
N ALA A 131 -8.16 -18.12 2.21
CA ALA A 131 -7.67 -18.60 3.50
C ALA A 131 -8.67 -18.22 4.60
#